data_AF-A0A1F3C2B9-F1
#
_entry.id   AF-A0A1F3C2B9-F1
#
_cell.length_a   1.000
_cell.length_b   1.000
_cell.length_c   1.000
_cell.angle_alpha   90.00
_cell.angle_beta   90.00
_cell.angle_gamma   90.00
#
_symmetry.space_group_name_H-M   'P 1'
#
loop_
_entity.id
_entity.type
_entity.pdbx_description
1 polymer ?
#
loop_
_entity_poly.entity_id
_entity_poly.type
_entity_poly.pdbx_seq_one_letter_code
_entity_poly.pdbx_strand_id
1 'polypeptide(L)'
;MMMNYDETGEFKRDFKKLLKKYSSLAEDLEVNKQYRIELFHCKEINSGSIFEIQGAGNTDELKFFKVKKFQCKSLKGRGAKSGIRVVYAYLPTDKKIVFLEIYFKADQENEKKERIADFVNTNKIIS
;
A
#
# COMPACT_ATOMS: atom_id res chain seq x y z
N MET A 1 -5.60 8.26 16.32
CA MET A 1 -5.24 9.21 15.25
C MET A 1 -5.62 8.53 13.96
N MET A 2 -6.46 9.16 13.15
CA MET A 2 -6.95 8.56 11.91
C MET A 2 -6.14 9.15 10.75
N MET A 3 -5.56 8.30 9.92
CA MET A 3 -4.96 8.74 8.65
C MET A 3 -6.06 8.91 7.61
N ASN A 4 -5.87 9.85 6.68
CA ASN A 4 -6.73 9.97 5.51
C ASN A 4 -6.28 8.95 4.45
N TYR A 5 -7.23 8.23 3.85
CA TYR A 5 -6.93 7.21 2.84
C TYR A 5 -7.61 7.55 1.52
N ASP A 6 -6.81 7.66 0.48
CA ASP A 6 -7.27 7.77 -0.91
C ASP A 6 -6.76 6.59 -1.75
N GLU A 7 -7.36 6.44 -2.92
CA GLU A 7 -7.06 5.36 -3.86
C GLU A 7 -7.02 5.90 -5.28
N THR A 8 -5.94 5.60 -6.01
CA THR A 8 -5.88 5.86 -7.44
C THR A 8 -6.89 4.99 -8.21
N GLY A 9 -7.27 5.43 -9.41
CA GLY A 9 -8.12 4.62 -10.30
C GLY A 9 -7.47 3.27 -10.66
N GLU A 10 -6.14 3.24 -10.77
CA GLU A 10 -5.36 2.02 -10.98
C GLU A 10 -5.48 1.04 -9.80
N PHE A 11 -5.31 1.53 -8.57
CA PHE A 11 -5.49 0.71 -7.38
C PHE A 11 -6.89 0.10 -7.31
N LYS A 12 -7.93 0.92 -7.54
CA LYS A 12 -9.33 0.45 -7.54
C LYS A 12 -9.56 -0.69 -8.54
N ARG A 13 -8.95 -0.61 -9.73
CA ARG A 13 -9.03 -1.67 -10.75
C ARG A 13 -8.39 -2.96 -10.27
N ASP A 14 -7.19 -2.90 -9.71
CA ASP A 14 -6.48 -4.09 -9.25
C ASP A 14 -7.13 -4.70 -8.01
N PHE A 15 -7.56 -3.85 -7.09
CA PHE A 15 -8.29 -4.26 -5.90
C PHE A 15 -9.56 -5.03 -6.28
N LYS A 16 -10.34 -4.52 -7.24
CA LYS A 16 -11.53 -5.20 -7.76
C LYS A 16 -11.20 -6.56 -8.40
N LYS A 17 -10.07 -6.68 -9.11
CA LYS A 17 -9.63 -7.95 -9.70
C LYS A 17 -9.26 -8.97 -8.62
N LEU A 18 -8.54 -8.55 -7.58
CA LEU A 18 -8.13 -9.43 -6.48
C LEU A 18 -9.30 -9.81 -5.57
N LEU A 19 -10.24 -8.89 -5.33
CA LEU A 19 -11.43 -9.13 -4.50
C LEU A 19 -12.29 -10.28 -5.05
N LYS A 20 -12.33 -10.45 -6.39
CA LYS A 20 -12.99 -11.60 -7.03
C LYS A 20 -12.37 -12.95 -6.65
N LYS A 21 -11.07 -12.98 -6.33
CA LYS A 21 -10.33 -14.18 -5.92
C LYS A 21 -10.32 -14.36 -4.40
N TYR A 22 -10.32 -13.26 -3.65
CA TYR A 22 -10.13 -13.23 -2.21
C TYR A 22 -11.25 -12.39 -1.57
N SER A 23 -12.33 -13.05 -1.16
CA SER A 23 -13.54 -12.40 -0.65
C SER A 23 -13.31 -11.57 0.63
N SER A 24 -12.34 -11.94 1.48
CA SER A 24 -12.03 -11.19 2.71
C SER A 24 -11.13 -9.98 2.49
N LEU A 25 -10.66 -9.74 1.26
CA LEU A 25 -9.61 -8.75 0.98
C LEU A 25 -9.98 -7.33 1.44
N ALA A 26 -11.26 -6.96 1.38
CA ALA A 26 -11.74 -5.67 1.88
C ALA A 26 -11.55 -5.52 3.39
N GLU A 27 -12.03 -6.48 4.18
CA GLU A 27 -11.80 -6.48 5.63
C GLU A 27 -10.31 -6.57 5.96
N ASP A 28 -9.57 -7.39 5.22
CA ASP A 28 -8.13 -7.57 5.43
C ASP A 28 -7.34 -6.28 5.16
N LEU A 29 -7.79 -5.45 4.20
CA LEU A 29 -7.19 -4.16 3.91
C LEU A 29 -7.43 -3.19 5.08
N GLU A 30 -8.63 -3.15 5.65
CA GLU A 30 -8.94 -2.31 6.83
C GLU A 30 -8.09 -2.71 8.03
N VAL A 31 -7.92 -4.01 8.27
CA VAL A 31 -7.02 -4.52 9.33
C VAL A 31 -5.56 -4.11 9.05
N ASN A 32 -5.11 -4.14 7.79
CA ASN A 32 -3.76 -3.70 7.44
C ASN A 32 -3.56 -2.19 7.62
N LYS A 33 -4.56 -1.36 7.32
CA LYS A 33 -4.52 0.09 7.59
C LYS A 33 -4.21 0.34 9.06
N GLN A 34 -5.02 -0.19 9.96
CA GLN A 34 -4.90 0.04 11.40
C GLN A 34 -3.64 -0.59 12.00
N TYR A 35 -3.41 -1.88 11.77
CA TYR A 35 -2.40 -2.64 12.51
C TYR A 35 -1.05 -2.71 11.82
N ARG A 36 -0.92 -2.20 10.59
CA ARG A 36 0.37 -2.13 9.89
C ARG A 36 0.73 -0.70 9.54
N ILE A 37 -0.11 -0.01 8.78
CA ILE A 37 0.22 1.31 8.24
C ILE A 37 0.23 2.37 9.33
N GLU A 38 -0.84 2.46 10.13
CA GLU A 38 -0.94 3.46 11.19
C GLU A 38 0.05 3.21 12.33
N LEU A 39 0.24 1.94 12.74
CA LEU A 39 1.26 1.62 13.73
C LEU A 39 2.67 1.99 13.26
N PHE A 40 2.97 1.81 11.97
CA PHE A 40 4.27 2.16 11.42
C PHE A 40 4.48 3.67 11.35
N HIS A 41 3.53 4.43 10.81
CA HIS A 41 3.71 5.88 10.58
C HIS A 41 3.35 6.76 11.78
N CYS A 42 2.35 6.38 12.57
CA CYS A 42 1.87 7.21 13.69
C CYS A 42 2.46 6.80 15.04
N LYS A 43 2.99 5.58 15.15
CA LYS A 43 3.53 5.04 16.41
C LYS A 43 4.98 4.56 16.30
N GLU A 44 5.58 4.66 15.12
CA GLU A 44 6.96 4.22 14.84
C GLU A 44 7.21 2.74 15.17
N ILE A 45 6.15 1.92 15.17
CA ILE A 45 6.23 0.49 15.47
C ILE A 45 6.51 -0.28 14.18
N ASN A 46 7.76 -0.69 13.98
CA ASN A 46 8.16 -1.46 12.82
C ASN A 46 8.01 -2.98 13.04
N SER A 47 6.96 -3.57 12.48
CA SER A 47 6.74 -5.04 12.49
C SER A 47 7.52 -5.79 11.39
N GLY A 48 8.41 -5.12 10.65
CA GLY A 48 9.10 -5.65 9.47
C GLY A 48 8.14 -6.04 8.34
N SER A 49 6.99 -5.35 8.27
CA SER A 49 5.93 -5.59 7.29
C SER A 49 5.94 -4.58 6.15
N ILE A 50 6.45 -3.37 6.41
CA ILE A 50 6.47 -2.22 5.51
C ILE A 50 7.92 -1.91 5.15
N PHE A 51 8.14 -1.59 3.88
CA PHE A 51 9.46 -1.32 3.33
C PHE A 51 9.38 -0.06 2.47
N GLU A 52 10.28 0.88 2.68
CA GLU A 52 10.43 2.04 1.79
C GLU A 52 10.93 1.60 0.42
N ILE A 53 10.38 2.17 -0.64
CA ILE A 53 10.79 1.91 -2.02
C ILE A 53 11.93 2.86 -2.36
N GLN A 54 13.13 2.31 -2.49
CA GLN A 54 14.33 3.09 -2.80
C GLN A 54 14.34 3.56 -4.27
N GLY A 55 14.86 4.76 -4.52
CA GLY A 55 14.92 5.34 -5.86
C GLY A 55 13.55 5.77 -6.44
N ALA A 56 12.52 5.88 -5.60
CA ALA A 56 11.16 6.28 -6.00
C ALA A 56 10.94 7.81 -6.03
N GLY A 57 11.99 8.61 -5.82
CA GLY A 57 11.89 10.06 -5.67
C GLY A 57 11.31 10.50 -4.32
N ASN A 58 11.62 9.77 -3.25
CA ASN A 58 11.19 10.12 -1.89
C ASN A 58 11.74 11.48 -1.46
N THR A 59 10.91 12.29 -0.81
CA THR A 59 11.23 13.56 -0.16
C THR A 59 10.69 13.55 1.28
N ASP A 60 10.89 14.62 2.04
CA ASP A 60 10.29 14.73 3.38
C ASP A 60 8.76 14.90 3.35
N GLU A 61 8.22 15.39 2.23
CA GLU A 61 6.79 15.62 2.03
C GLU A 61 6.08 14.45 1.36
N LEU A 62 6.82 13.57 0.67
CA LEU A 62 6.26 12.46 -0.09
C LEU A 62 7.19 11.25 -0.07
N LYS A 63 6.72 10.13 0.49
CA LYS A 63 7.48 8.88 0.58
C LYS A 63 6.68 7.70 0.05
N PHE A 64 7.33 6.76 -0.59
CA PHE A 64 6.71 5.57 -1.18
C PHE A 64 7.09 4.31 -0.42
N PHE A 65 6.09 3.49 -0.13
CA PHE A 65 6.26 2.28 0.66
C PHE A 65 5.53 1.10 0.06
N LYS A 66 5.95 -0.09 0.49
CA LYS A 66 5.34 -1.37 0.16
C LYS A 66 5.08 -2.22 1.40
N VAL A 67 3.84 -2.65 1.56
CA VAL A 67 3.48 -3.71 2.50
C VAL A 67 3.87 -5.05 1.87
N LYS A 68 4.79 -5.79 2.51
CA LYS A 68 5.20 -7.14 2.08
C LYS A 68 4.56 -8.27 2.89
N LYS A 69 4.14 -7.98 4.13
CA LYS A 69 3.48 -8.94 5.02
C LYS A 69 2.01 -8.54 5.21
N PHE A 70 1.18 -8.94 4.26
CA PHE A 70 -0.26 -8.69 4.28
C PHE A 70 -0.98 -9.97 4.75
N GLN A 71 -1.71 -9.90 5.85
CA GLN A 71 -2.58 -11.03 6.27
C GLN A 71 -3.84 -11.03 5.42
N CYS A 72 -4.23 -12.19 4.90
CA CYS A 72 -5.48 -12.33 4.14
C CYS A 72 -6.21 -13.62 4.56
N LYS A 73 -7.41 -13.48 5.12
CA LYS A 73 -8.18 -14.63 5.67
C LYS A 73 -8.58 -15.64 4.58
N SER A 74 -8.88 -15.19 3.36
CA SER A 74 -9.17 -16.05 2.21
C SER A 74 -7.98 -16.93 1.81
N LEU A 75 -6.75 -16.54 2.14
CA LEU A 75 -5.53 -17.32 1.89
C LEU A 75 -5.15 -18.16 3.11
N LYS A 76 -5.97 -19.19 3.38
CA LYS A 76 -5.82 -20.11 4.52
C LYS A 76 -4.42 -20.73 4.57
N GLY A 77 -3.87 -20.86 5.78
CA GLY A 77 -2.56 -21.48 6.02
C GLY A 77 -1.33 -20.62 5.71
N ARG A 78 -1.50 -19.39 5.17
CA ARG A 78 -0.37 -18.51 4.82
C ARG A 78 -0.13 -17.35 5.80
N GLY A 79 -1.08 -17.07 6.70
CA GLY A 79 -0.96 -16.00 7.70
C GLY A 79 -0.54 -14.66 7.06
N ALA A 80 0.45 -13.99 7.66
CA ALA A 80 1.00 -12.72 7.15
C ALA A 80 1.85 -12.86 5.88
N LYS A 81 2.15 -14.09 5.44
CA LYS A 81 2.86 -14.40 4.20
C LYS A 81 1.88 -14.77 3.08
N SER A 82 0.75 -14.08 2.99
CA SER A 82 -0.28 -14.35 1.97
C SER A 82 0.28 -14.29 0.55
N GLY A 83 1.24 -13.38 0.31
CA GLY A 83 1.77 -13.06 -1.01
C GLY A 83 1.18 -11.78 -1.59
N ILE A 84 0.16 -11.20 -0.96
CA ILE A 84 -0.39 -9.90 -1.36
C ILE A 84 0.60 -8.78 -1.01
N ARG A 85 0.77 -7.86 -1.96
CA ARG A 85 1.61 -6.66 -1.85
C ARG A 85 0.74 -5.44 -2.09
N VAL A 86 0.91 -4.42 -1.26
CA VAL A 86 0.24 -3.11 -1.40
C VAL A 86 1.31 -2.04 -1.49
N VAL A 87 1.21 -1.16 -2.48
CA VAL A 87 2.10 -0.01 -2.69
C VAL A 87 1.30 1.26 -2.44
N TYR A 88 1.87 2.18 -1.67
CA TYR A 88 1.23 3.44 -1.34
C TYR A 88 2.22 4.60 -1.26
N ALA A 89 1.72 5.80 -1.53
CA ALA A 89 2.34 7.07 -1.18
C ALA A 89 1.92 7.48 0.24
N TYR A 90 2.85 8.05 0.99
CA TYR A 90 2.63 8.66 2.29
C TYR A 90 3.00 10.14 2.22
N LEU A 91 2.04 11.00 2.55
CA LEU A 91 2.22 12.44 2.68
C LEU A 91 2.17 12.78 4.18
N PRO A 92 3.33 12.98 4.85
CA PRO A 92 3.39 13.13 6.29
C PRO A 92 2.63 14.36 6.80
N THR A 93 2.76 15.49 6.10
CA THR A 93 2.11 16.76 6.45
C THR A 93 0.59 16.62 6.54
N ASP A 94 0.00 15.91 5.58
CA ASP A 94 -1.46 15.71 5.49
C ASP A 94 -1.97 14.49 6.27
N LYS A 95 -1.05 13.73 6.90
CA LYS A 95 -1.32 12.40 7.48
C LYS A 95 -2.11 11.52 6.52
N LYS A 96 -1.70 11.52 5.25
CA LYS A 96 -2.44 10.95 4.14
C LYS A 96 -1.71 9.77 3.51
N ILE A 97 -2.47 8.73 3.22
CA ILE A 97 -2.04 7.56 2.45
C ILE A 97 -2.79 7.55 1.13
N VAL A 98 -2.07 7.38 0.02
CA VAL A 98 -2.70 7.13 -1.28
C VAL A 98 -2.27 5.79 -1.81
N PHE A 99 -3.20 4.86 -1.96
CA PHE A 99 -2.91 3.56 -2.54
C PHE A 99 -2.74 3.63 -4.06
N LEU A 100 -1.63 3.07 -4.54
CA LEU A 100 -1.21 3.14 -5.94
C LEU A 100 -1.36 1.80 -6.66
N GLU A 101 -1.09 0.71 -5.95
CA GLU A 101 -1.08 -0.63 -6.53
C GLU A 101 -1.33 -1.71 -5.46
N ILE A 102 -2.04 -2.77 -5.86
CA ILE A 102 -2.16 -4.01 -5.09
C ILE A 102 -2.01 -5.20 -6.03
N TYR A 103 -1.21 -6.18 -5.66
CA TYR A 103 -0.91 -7.32 -6.51
C TYR A 103 -0.56 -8.57 -5.70
N PHE A 104 -0.59 -9.73 -6.36
CA PHE A 104 -0.12 -10.99 -5.79
C PHE A 104 1.32 -11.27 -6.26
N LYS A 105 2.24 -11.50 -5.33
CA LYS A 105 3.69 -11.66 -5.61
C LYS A 105 3.99 -12.74 -6.66
N ALA A 106 3.19 -13.80 -6.74
CA ALA A 106 3.43 -14.86 -7.72
C ALA A 106 3.10 -14.43 -9.16
N ASP A 107 2.20 -13.45 -9.32
CA ASP A 107 1.80 -12.92 -10.62
C ASP A 107 2.69 -11.75 -11.06
N GLN A 108 3.37 -11.10 -10.11
CA GLN A 108 4.20 -9.92 -10.33
C GLN A 108 5.26 -9.81 -9.23
N GLU A 109 6.54 -9.74 -9.61
CA GLU A 109 7.63 -9.70 -8.63
C GLU A 109 7.77 -8.33 -7.95
N ASN A 110 7.77 -7.27 -8.75
CA ASN A 110 8.07 -5.89 -8.34
C ASN A 110 6.90 -4.94 -8.61
N GLU A 111 6.89 -3.79 -7.95
CA GLU A 111 5.91 -2.71 -8.19
C GLU A 111 6.04 -2.13 -9.60
N LYS A 112 4.94 -1.59 -10.13
CA LYS A 112 4.97 -0.83 -11.38
C LYS A 112 5.52 0.55 -11.12
N LYS A 113 6.81 0.75 -11.45
CA LYS A 113 7.52 2.03 -11.32
C LYS A 113 6.81 3.19 -12.04
N GLU A 114 6.15 2.90 -13.16
CA GLU A 114 5.34 3.85 -13.91
C GLU A 114 4.25 4.50 -13.04
N ARG A 115 3.56 3.72 -12.19
CA ARG A 115 2.50 4.26 -11.32
C ARG A 115 3.02 5.22 -10.26
N ILE A 116 4.24 4.99 -9.79
CA ILE A 116 4.94 5.89 -8.88
C ILE A 116 5.31 7.17 -9.63
N ALA A 117 5.88 7.05 -10.84
CA ALA A 117 6.24 8.19 -11.67
C ALA A 117 5.02 9.05 -12.03
N ASP A 118 3.91 8.44 -12.43
CA ASP A 118 2.64 9.11 -12.74
C ASP A 118 2.10 9.87 -11.53
N PHE A 119 2.16 9.26 -10.35
CA PHE A 119 1.74 9.90 -9.11
C PHE A 119 2.62 11.12 -8.79
N VAL A 120 3.95 10.99 -8.90
CA VAL A 120 4.89 12.11 -8.70
C VAL A 120 4.58 13.24 -9.67
N ASN A 121 4.41 12.93 -10.96
CA ASN A 121 4.14 13.93 -11.99
C ASN A 121 2.81 14.66 -11.74
N THR A 122 1.75 13.93 -11.36
CA THR A 122 0.45 14.52 -11.05
C THR A 122 0.53 15.45 -9.84
N ASN A 123 1.27 15.08 -8.79
CA ASN A 123 1.37 15.91 -7.59
C ASN A 123 2.29 17.13 -7.79
N LYS A 124 3.33 17.02 -8.63
CA LYS A 124 4.17 18.18 -9.01
C LYS A 124 3.46 19.26 -9.81
N ILE A 125 2.38 18.91 -10.52
CA ILE A 125 1.60 19.87 -11.33
C ILE A 125 0.64 20.68 -10.43
N ILE A 126 0.32 20.18 -9.24
CA ILE A 126 -0.67 20.76 -8.33
C ILE A 126 -0.01 21.55 -7.18
N SER A 127 1.28 21.30 -6.91
CA SER A 127 2.15 22.06 -5.99
C SER A 127 2.81 23.25 -6.67
#